data_AF-A0A0G0ULC5-F1
#
_entry.id   AF-A0A0G0ULC5-F1
#
_cell.length_a   1.000
_cell.length_b   1.000
_cell.length_c   1.000
_cell.angle_alpha   90.00
_cell.angle_beta   90.00
_cell.angle_gamma   90.00
#
_symmetry.space_group_name_H-M   'P 1'
#
loop_
_entity.id
_entity.type
_entity.pdbx_description
1 polymer ?
#
loop_
_entity_poly.entity_id
_entity_poly.type
_entity_poly.pdbx_seq_one_letter_code
_entity_poly.pdbx_strand_id
1 'polypeptide(L)'
;MSKILSIIIWIFIAVLSVPTVLVLVSWNSLPEDAFYPTKIAMESFLLRAVSVSPVLAGQLEMKYSDRRFTEAEKMILDKKNSAGLEQFLQQVRSANIRIASVSDPAVKQKLKAELLVSLSDYDQKLTQTKEKLVIQDNGILPTTSMQLTGNDNKSGTENNYPVNDNTNTAGNSGIQRTVTNSVSETVNTQKEQLVYLPPTTVSRTYPTITTRPVRQSNSTLPTSTVIPTLVPTQIPLKISTPVPEQKAEKIQTEEVVQTINNTQKEISSMITDLKKEEKNQEPRTEDLEPRTKDQELRTKNQEQITKNSDKKENNKEKKD
;
A
#
# COMPACT_ATOMS: atom_id res chain seq x y z
N MET A 1 -28.08 -6.61 -41.51
CA MET A 1 -27.69 -6.01 -40.21
C MET A 1 -26.21 -6.22 -39.86
N SER A 2 -25.52 -7.26 -40.34
CA SER A 2 -24.11 -7.54 -40.00
C SER A 2 -23.09 -6.43 -40.37
N LYS A 3 -23.32 -5.67 -41.45
CA LYS A 3 -22.41 -4.60 -41.89
C LYS A 3 -22.35 -3.41 -40.90
N ILE A 4 -23.49 -3.01 -40.33
CA ILE A 4 -23.55 -1.89 -39.38
C ILE A 4 -22.89 -2.27 -38.05
N LEU A 5 -23.14 -3.49 -37.55
CA LEU A 5 -22.50 -3.99 -36.32
C LEU A 5 -20.97 -4.05 -36.46
N SER A 6 -20.47 -4.49 -37.62
CA SER A 6 -19.02 -4.52 -37.89
C SER A 6 -18.40 -3.12 -37.83
N ILE A 7 -19.06 -2.10 -38.40
CA ILE A 7 -18.58 -0.72 -38.35
C ILE A 7 -18.56 -0.19 -36.91
N ILE A 8 -19.60 -0.47 -36.12
CA ILE A 8 -19.65 -0.07 -34.70
C ILE A 8 -18.51 -0.71 -33.90
N ILE A 9 -18.22 -1.99 -34.12
CA ILE A 9 -17.12 -2.70 -33.46
C ILE A 9 -15.77 -2.07 -33.84
N TRP A 10 -15.52 -1.77 -35.11
CA TRP A 10 -14.28 -1.11 -35.55
C TRP A 10 -14.11 0.29 -34.96
N ILE A 11 -15.20 1.07 -34.89
CA ILE A 11 -15.18 2.37 -34.22
C ILE A 11 -14.84 2.20 -32.74
N PHE A 12 -15.46 1.22 -32.06
CA PHE A 12 -15.20 0.97 -30.65
C PHE A 12 -13.74 0.55 -30.40
N ILE A 13 -13.19 -0.33 -31.23
CA ILE A 13 -11.77 -0.72 -31.17
C ILE A 13 -10.86 0.48 -31.42
N ALA A 14 -11.14 1.30 -32.45
CA ALA A 14 -10.34 2.47 -32.76
C ALA A 14 -10.35 3.47 -31.60
N VAL A 15 -11.52 3.73 -31.02
CA VAL A 15 -11.69 4.64 -29.87
C VAL A 15 -11.00 4.10 -28.62
N LEU A 16 -11.03 2.78 -28.37
CA LEU A 16 -10.36 2.17 -27.21
C LEU A 16 -8.85 1.96 -27.41
N SER A 17 -8.35 1.88 -28.64
CA SER A 17 -6.93 1.63 -28.90
C SER A 17 -6.01 2.71 -28.32
N VAL A 18 -6.40 3.98 -28.47
CA VAL A 18 -5.63 5.13 -28.00
C VAL A 18 -5.44 5.12 -26.47
N PRO A 19 -6.52 5.01 -25.65
CA PRO A 19 -6.35 4.93 -24.21
C PRO A 19 -5.58 3.67 -23.79
N THR A 20 -5.77 2.52 -24.44
CA THR A 20 -4.99 1.31 -24.12
C THR A 20 -3.48 1.51 -24.32
N VAL A 21 -3.06 2.14 -25.42
CA VAL A 21 -1.63 2.44 -25.65
C VAL A 21 -1.12 3.45 -24.62
N LEU A 22 -1.92 4.47 -24.26
CA LEU A 22 -1.55 5.42 -23.21
C LEU A 22 -1.37 4.74 -21.85
N VAL A 23 -2.25 3.78 -21.50
CA VAL A 23 -2.11 2.98 -20.26
C VAL A 23 -0.76 2.26 -20.23
N LEU A 24 -0.41 1.58 -21.32
CA LEU A 24 0.82 0.80 -21.40
C LEU A 24 2.07 1.67 -21.29
N VAL A 25 2.10 2.81 -21.99
CA VAL A 25 3.27 3.70 -21.98
C VAL A 25 3.41 4.43 -20.65
N SER A 26 2.29 4.86 -20.05
CA SER A 26 2.29 5.55 -18.76
C SER A 26 2.59 4.63 -17.58
N TRP A 27 2.52 3.29 -17.76
CA TRP A 27 2.68 2.39 -16.61
C TRP A 27 4.07 2.51 -15.96
N ASN A 28 5.12 2.66 -16.77
CA ASN A 28 6.50 2.70 -16.31
C ASN A 28 7.07 4.12 -16.17
N SER A 29 6.24 5.16 -16.31
CA SER A 29 6.70 6.54 -16.22
C SER A 29 7.03 6.92 -14.77
N LEU A 30 8.19 7.54 -14.57
CA LEU A 30 8.66 8.20 -13.35
C LEU A 30 8.21 9.66 -13.30
N PRO A 31 8.21 10.34 -12.12
CA PRO A 31 7.79 11.73 -11.95
C PRO A 31 8.34 12.76 -12.95
N GLU A 32 9.51 12.52 -13.52
CA GLU A 32 10.17 13.41 -14.48
C GLU A 32 9.85 13.08 -15.95
N ASP A 33 9.15 11.97 -16.21
CA ASP A 33 8.85 11.52 -17.57
C ASP A 33 7.63 12.25 -18.14
N ALA A 34 7.64 12.50 -19.46
CA ALA A 34 6.57 13.23 -20.15
C ALA A 34 5.18 12.61 -20.01
N PHE A 35 5.08 11.29 -19.80
CA PHE A 35 3.82 10.58 -19.64
C PHE A 35 3.34 10.46 -18.19
N TYR A 36 4.12 10.95 -17.22
CA TYR A 36 3.76 10.88 -15.81
C TYR A 36 2.46 11.61 -15.46
N PRO A 37 2.17 12.83 -15.98
CA PRO A 37 0.89 13.47 -15.71
C PRO A 37 -0.31 12.64 -16.20
N THR A 38 -0.14 11.89 -17.30
CA THR A 38 -1.19 11.00 -17.81
C THR A 38 -1.45 9.85 -16.84
N LYS A 39 -0.38 9.26 -16.28
CA LYS A 39 -0.48 8.25 -15.22
C LYS A 39 -1.24 8.77 -14.00
N ILE A 40 -0.87 9.95 -13.48
CA ILE A 40 -1.57 10.57 -12.35
C ILE A 40 -3.06 10.77 -12.65
N ALA A 41 -3.37 11.31 -13.84
CA ALA A 41 -4.75 11.55 -14.25
C ALA A 41 -5.56 10.25 -14.33
N MET A 42 -4.97 9.17 -14.85
CA MET A 42 -5.60 7.86 -14.91
C MET A 42 -5.84 7.24 -13.53
N GLU A 43 -4.84 7.30 -12.65
CA GLU A 43 -4.98 6.80 -11.27
C GLU A 43 -6.08 7.55 -10.52
N SER A 44 -6.14 8.87 -10.71
CA SER A 44 -7.19 9.74 -10.16
C SER A 44 -8.58 9.38 -10.72
N PHE A 45 -8.67 9.10 -12.02
CA PHE A 45 -9.91 8.64 -12.65
C PHE A 45 -10.36 7.30 -12.08
N LEU A 46 -9.45 6.33 -11.93
CA LEU A 46 -9.76 5.03 -11.35
C LEU A 46 -10.21 5.15 -9.89
N LEU A 47 -9.55 5.98 -9.08
CA LEU A 47 -9.98 6.25 -7.71
C LEU A 47 -11.38 6.85 -7.66
N ARG A 48 -11.70 7.78 -8.57
CA ARG A 48 -13.05 8.33 -8.68
C ARG A 48 -14.06 7.26 -9.09
N ALA A 49 -13.71 6.39 -10.03
CA ALA A 49 -14.59 5.30 -10.47
C ALA A 49 -14.90 4.30 -9.34
N VAL A 50 -13.92 3.99 -8.47
CA VAL A 50 -14.11 3.07 -7.33
C VAL A 50 -14.57 3.75 -6.04
N SER A 51 -14.67 5.09 -6.01
CA SER A 51 -15.00 5.87 -4.80
C SER A 51 -16.35 5.53 -4.17
N VAL A 52 -17.25 4.90 -4.92
CA VAL A 52 -18.54 4.38 -4.41
C VAL A 52 -18.35 3.28 -3.36
N SER A 53 -17.19 2.62 -3.34
CA SER A 53 -16.82 1.61 -2.35
C SER A 53 -15.58 2.09 -1.58
N PRO A 54 -15.72 2.51 -0.31
CA PRO A 54 -14.57 2.95 0.49
C PRO A 54 -13.54 1.83 0.69
N VAL A 55 -14.00 0.57 0.64
CA VAL A 55 -13.15 -0.63 0.71
C VAL A 55 -12.25 -0.73 -0.52
N LEU A 56 -12.83 -0.66 -1.72
CA LEU A 56 -12.04 -0.73 -2.96
C LEU A 56 -11.13 0.48 -3.12
N ALA A 57 -11.60 1.68 -2.74
CA ALA A 57 -10.78 2.87 -2.73
C ALA A 57 -9.56 2.72 -1.81
N GLY A 58 -9.74 2.23 -0.58
CA GLY A 58 -8.64 1.97 0.36
C GLY A 58 -7.64 0.96 -0.19
N GLN A 59 -8.09 -0.17 -0.74
CA GLN A 59 -7.22 -1.17 -1.35
C GLN A 59 -6.45 -0.64 -2.56
N LEU A 60 -7.12 0.14 -3.42
CA LEU A 60 -6.48 0.73 -4.59
C LEU A 60 -5.43 1.77 -4.19
N GLU A 61 -5.71 2.63 -3.20
CA GLU A 61 -4.74 3.60 -2.71
C GLU A 61 -3.52 2.91 -2.09
N MET A 62 -3.69 1.79 -1.38
CA MET A 62 -2.56 0.98 -0.90
C MET A 62 -1.71 0.42 -2.05
N LYS A 63 -2.34 -0.07 -3.13
CA LYS A 63 -1.61 -0.53 -4.33
C LYS A 63 -0.87 0.59 -5.04
N TYR A 64 -1.42 1.80 -5.01
CA TYR A 64 -0.69 2.97 -5.49
C TYR A 64 0.46 3.34 -4.57
N SER A 65 0.33 3.20 -3.24
CA SER A 65 1.47 3.38 -2.32
C SER A 65 2.63 2.43 -2.64
N ASP A 66 2.35 1.14 -2.89
CA ASP A 66 3.38 0.17 -3.29
C ASP A 66 4.14 0.65 -4.53
N ARG A 67 3.39 1.14 -5.52
CA ARG A 67 3.95 1.61 -6.79
C ARG A 67 4.77 2.90 -6.61
N ARG A 68 4.24 3.87 -5.87
CA ARG A 68 4.93 5.14 -5.58
C ARG A 68 6.21 4.90 -4.80
N PHE A 69 6.21 3.91 -3.91
CA PHE A 69 7.42 3.50 -3.21
C PHE A 69 8.50 3.01 -4.19
N THR A 70 8.15 2.10 -5.11
CA THR A 70 9.10 1.62 -6.13
C THR A 70 9.63 2.73 -7.03
N GLU A 71 8.79 3.70 -7.38
CA GLU A 71 9.21 4.88 -8.15
C GLU A 71 10.19 5.75 -7.36
N ALA A 72 9.90 5.99 -6.07
CA ALA A 72 10.77 6.74 -5.18
C ALA A 72 12.12 6.04 -4.99
N GLU A 73 12.12 4.71 -4.74
CA GLU A 73 13.34 3.91 -4.64
C GLU A 73 14.20 4.05 -5.90
N LYS A 74 13.58 3.92 -7.08
CA LYS A 74 14.30 4.08 -8.35
C LYS A 74 14.88 5.49 -8.51
N MET A 75 14.16 6.54 -8.13
CA MET A 75 14.68 7.91 -8.19
C MET A 75 15.84 8.15 -7.23
N ILE A 76 15.79 7.57 -6.03
CA ILE A 76 16.86 7.66 -5.06
C ILE A 76 18.13 6.99 -5.59
N LEU A 77 18.01 5.76 -6.11
CA LEU A 77 19.15 4.96 -6.56
C LEU A 77 19.74 5.45 -7.90
N ASP A 78 18.88 5.80 -8.87
CA ASP A 78 19.35 6.17 -10.21
C ASP A 78 19.76 7.65 -10.31
N LYS A 79 19.09 8.53 -9.55
CA LYS A 79 19.18 9.98 -9.75
C LYS A 79 19.60 10.75 -8.50
N LYS A 80 19.80 10.09 -7.36
CA LYS A 80 20.04 10.74 -6.06
C LYS A 80 18.98 11.84 -5.80
N ASN A 81 17.72 11.56 -6.14
CA ASN A 81 16.60 12.50 -5.99
C ASN A 81 15.54 11.91 -5.05
N SER A 82 15.20 12.64 -4.00
CA SER A 82 14.22 12.24 -2.98
C SER A 82 12.79 12.71 -3.24
N ALA A 83 12.52 13.43 -4.33
CA ALA A 83 11.20 13.99 -4.64
C ALA A 83 10.07 12.94 -4.71
N GLY A 84 10.40 11.69 -5.09
CA GLY A 84 9.43 10.59 -5.09
C GLY A 84 8.94 10.19 -3.70
N LEU A 85 9.75 10.39 -2.64
CA LEU A 85 9.37 10.01 -1.27
C LEU A 85 8.20 10.83 -0.73
N GLU A 86 8.12 12.11 -1.08
CA GLU A 86 7.02 12.96 -0.65
C GLU A 86 5.70 12.48 -1.26
N GLN A 87 5.70 12.16 -2.57
CA GLN A 87 4.51 11.64 -3.26
C GLN A 87 4.08 10.27 -2.68
N PHE A 88 5.05 9.42 -2.37
CA PHE A 88 4.80 8.16 -1.68
C PHE A 88 4.14 8.38 -0.31
N LEU A 89 4.67 9.28 0.54
CA LEU A 89 4.07 9.59 1.84
C LEU A 89 2.65 10.14 1.71
N GLN A 90 2.42 11.05 0.76
CA GLN A 90 1.08 11.60 0.50
C GLN A 90 0.09 10.49 0.11
N GLN A 91 0.52 9.51 -0.68
CA GLN A 91 -0.31 8.37 -1.08
C GLN A 91 -0.63 7.46 0.12
N VAL A 92 0.36 7.17 0.97
CA VAL A 92 0.16 6.40 2.22
C VAL A 92 -0.81 7.10 3.18
N ARG A 93 -0.67 8.41 3.38
CA ARG A 93 -1.60 9.20 4.21
C ARG A 93 -3.02 9.14 3.66
N SER A 94 -3.17 9.26 2.34
CA SER A 94 -4.47 9.17 1.68
C SER A 94 -5.09 7.80 1.93
N ALA A 95 -4.32 6.71 1.76
CA ALA A 95 -4.78 5.35 1.99
C ALA A 95 -5.27 5.18 3.43
N ASN A 96 -4.52 5.69 4.42
CA ASN A 96 -4.91 5.65 5.82
C ASN A 96 -6.24 6.40 6.06
N ILE A 97 -6.41 7.61 5.50
CA ILE A 97 -7.65 8.40 5.61
C ILE A 97 -8.84 7.64 5.00
N ARG A 98 -8.66 7.01 3.82
CA ARG A 98 -9.71 6.21 3.18
C ARG A 98 -10.10 5.01 4.02
N ILE A 99 -9.13 4.27 4.55
CA ILE A 99 -9.37 3.11 5.41
C ILE A 99 -10.12 3.52 6.68
N ALA A 100 -9.76 4.66 7.28
CA ALA A 100 -10.47 5.20 8.44
C ALA A 100 -11.95 5.51 8.15
N SER A 101 -12.29 5.88 6.91
CA SER A 101 -13.65 6.18 6.45
C SER A 101 -14.54 4.95 6.18
N VAL A 102 -13.99 3.73 6.16
CA VAL A 102 -14.78 2.50 5.96
C VAL A 102 -15.80 2.33 7.10
N SER A 103 -17.06 2.05 6.80
CA SER A 103 -18.10 1.94 7.84
C SER A 103 -18.06 0.60 8.58
N ASP A 104 -17.80 -0.49 7.86
CA ASP A 104 -17.75 -1.84 8.43
C ASP A 104 -16.49 -1.99 9.31
N PRO A 105 -16.64 -2.28 10.62
CA PRO A 105 -15.51 -2.40 11.53
C PRO A 105 -14.62 -3.62 11.21
N ALA A 106 -15.17 -4.75 10.78
CA ALA A 106 -14.38 -5.94 10.47
C ALA A 106 -13.52 -5.72 9.23
N VAL A 107 -14.10 -5.13 8.17
CA VAL A 107 -13.36 -4.80 6.95
C VAL A 107 -12.32 -3.70 7.21
N LYS A 108 -12.66 -2.70 8.03
CA LYS A 108 -11.72 -1.65 8.45
C LYS A 108 -10.50 -2.25 9.16
N GLN A 109 -10.72 -3.16 10.11
CA GLN A 109 -9.62 -3.80 10.83
C GLN A 109 -8.74 -4.63 9.89
N LYS A 110 -9.34 -5.38 8.96
CA LYS A 110 -8.59 -6.11 7.93
C LYS A 110 -7.70 -5.17 7.11
N LEU A 111 -8.24 -4.06 6.60
CA LEU A 111 -7.48 -3.11 5.79
C LEU A 111 -6.38 -2.40 6.60
N LYS A 112 -6.62 -2.10 7.88
CA LYS A 112 -5.59 -1.56 8.78
C LYS A 112 -4.45 -2.54 8.99
N ALA A 113 -4.75 -3.81 9.22
CA ALA A 113 -3.74 -4.85 9.36
C ALA A 113 -2.91 -4.99 8.06
N GLU A 114 -3.55 -4.97 6.89
CA GLU A 114 -2.85 -4.96 5.60
C GLU A 114 -1.95 -3.71 5.45
N LEU A 115 -2.44 -2.51 5.79
CA LEU A 115 -1.65 -1.27 5.75
C LEU A 115 -0.45 -1.34 6.70
N LEU A 116 -0.61 -1.88 7.90
CA LEU A 116 0.47 -2.03 8.89
C LEU A 116 1.58 -2.94 8.34
N VAL A 117 1.22 -4.05 7.68
CA VAL A 117 2.19 -4.94 7.01
C VAL A 117 2.95 -4.18 5.93
N SER A 118 2.25 -3.45 5.05
CA SER A 118 2.89 -2.64 4.00
C SER A 118 3.82 -1.56 4.57
N LEU A 119 3.41 -0.84 5.62
CA LEU A 119 4.23 0.18 6.28
C LEU A 119 5.53 -0.41 6.85
N SER A 120 5.46 -1.59 7.47
CA SER A 120 6.65 -2.28 7.98
C SER A 120 7.59 -2.70 6.85
N ASP A 121 7.05 -3.17 5.72
CA ASP A 121 7.84 -3.53 4.54
C ASP A 121 8.51 -2.28 3.93
N TYR A 122 7.82 -1.15 3.85
CA TYR A 122 8.40 0.11 3.36
C TYR A 122 9.55 0.60 4.26
N ASP A 123 9.42 0.53 5.58
CA ASP A 123 10.50 0.93 6.49
C ASP A 123 11.76 0.07 6.33
N GLN A 124 11.59 -1.25 6.15
CA GLN A 124 12.69 -2.15 5.84
C GLN A 124 13.34 -1.82 4.50
N LYS A 125 12.54 -1.60 3.45
CA LYS A 125 13.04 -1.24 2.12
C LYS A 125 13.77 0.10 2.14
N LEU A 126 13.27 1.13 2.84
CA LEU A 126 13.97 2.41 3.01
C LEU A 126 15.35 2.25 3.66
N THR A 127 15.46 1.36 4.64
CA THR A 127 16.75 1.02 5.26
C THR A 127 17.71 0.42 4.24
N GLN A 128 17.25 -0.55 3.44
CA GLN A 128 18.06 -1.15 2.37
C GLN A 128 18.43 -0.13 1.28
N THR A 129 17.51 0.73 0.87
CA THR A 129 17.77 1.78 -0.12
C THR A 129 18.83 2.76 0.40
N LYS A 130 18.76 3.14 1.68
CA LYS A 130 19.77 3.98 2.33
C LYS A 130 21.15 3.32 2.33
N GLU A 131 21.23 2.03 2.68
CA GLU A 131 22.49 1.28 2.66
C GLU A 131 23.08 1.20 1.25
N LYS A 132 22.26 0.87 0.24
CA LYS A 132 22.68 0.85 -1.18
C LYS A 132 23.22 2.20 -1.64
N LEU A 133 22.56 3.29 -1.25
CA LEU A 133 22.97 4.66 -1.60
C LEU A 133 24.33 5.01 -1.00
N VAL A 134 24.58 4.66 0.27
CA VAL A 134 25.87 4.90 0.95
C VAL A 134 27.00 4.07 0.33
N ILE A 135 26.71 2.81 -0.06
CA ILE A 135 27.70 1.94 -0.74
C ILE A 135 28.08 2.52 -2.11
N GLN A 136 27.09 2.99 -2.88
CA GLN A 136 27.31 3.58 -4.20
C GLN A 136 28.15 4.86 -4.14
N ASP A 137 27.96 5.70 -3.12
CA ASP A 137 28.72 6.95 -2.95
C ASP A 137 30.18 6.71 -2.55
N ASN A 138 30.47 5.65 -1.79
CA ASN A 138 31.83 5.35 -1.31
C ASN A 138 32.69 4.59 -2.33
N GLY A 139 32.15 4.17 -3.49
CA GLY A 139 32.89 3.42 -4.51
C GLY A 139 33.40 2.04 -4.04
N ILE A 140 32.94 1.57 -2.88
CA ILE A 140 33.27 0.25 -2.34
C ILE A 140 32.36 -0.74 -3.06
N LEU A 141 32.91 -1.55 -3.97
CA LEU A 141 32.15 -2.66 -4.53
C LEU A 141 31.65 -3.54 -3.38
N PRO A 142 30.35 -3.87 -3.30
CA PRO A 142 29.85 -4.73 -2.26
C PRO A 142 30.50 -6.10 -2.41
N THR A 143 31.36 -6.47 -1.46
CA THR A 143 31.70 -7.88 -1.23
C THR A 143 30.43 -8.53 -0.71
N THR A 144 29.60 -8.99 -1.62
CA THR A 144 28.35 -9.68 -1.35
C THR A 144 28.66 -11.00 -0.65
N SER A 145 28.83 -10.97 0.67
CA SER A 145 28.45 -12.10 1.52
C SER A 145 26.94 -12.03 1.66
N MET A 146 26.22 -12.44 0.62
CA MET A 146 24.81 -12.79 0.75
C MET A 146 24.75 -13.98 1.71
N GLN A 147 24.55 -13.68 2.99
CA GLN A 147 23.95 -14.64 3.90
C GLN A 147 22.47 -14.67 3.53
N LEU A 148 22.18 -15.46 2.49
CA LEU A 148 20.84 -15.95 2.21
C LEU A 148 20.37 -16.66 3.49
N THR A 149 19.55 -15.99 4.29
CA THR A 149 18.63 -16.69 5.16
C THR A 149 17.62 -17.36 4.26
N GLY A 150 17.96 -18.59 3.85
CA GLY A 150 17.08 -19.49 3.16
C GLY A 150 15.84 -19.71 4.01
N ASN A 151 14.74 -19.11 3.59
CA ASN A 151 13.41 -19.61 3.87
C ASN A 151 12.85 -20.11 2.53
N ASP A 152 13.48 -21.18 2.03
CA ASP A 152 12.91 -22.04 1.02
C ASP A 152 11.77 -22.83 1.67
N ASN A 153 10.54 -22.42 1.40
CA ASN A 153 9.43 -23.35 1.30
C ASN A 153 8.61 -22.96 0.06
N LYS A 154 9.06 -23.50 -1.07
CA LYS A 154 8.29 -23.70 -2.31
C LYS A 154 8.36 -25.21 -2.52
N SER A 155 7.29 -25.95 -2.66
CA SER A 155 6.52 -26.03 -3.90
C SER A 155 5.55 -27.21 -3.82
N GLY A 156 4.49 -27.17 -4.61
CA GLY A 156 4.07 -28.37 -5.34
C GLY A 156 2.92 -29.16 -4.74
N THR A 157 1.75 -29.00 -5.37
CA THR A 157 0.63 -29.92 -5.32
C THR A 157 0.96 -31.13 -6.18
N GLU A 158 1.11 -32.31 -5.58
CA GLU A 158 0.97 -33.61 -6.26
C GLU A 158 -0.11 -34.42 -5.54
N ASN A 159 -1.05 -34.95 -6.32
CA ASN A 159 -2.15 -35.79 -5.86
C ASN A 159 -1.63 -37.19 -5.49
N ASN A 160 -1.90 -37.64 -4.26
CA ASN A 160 -2.15 -39.05 -3.94
C ASN A 160 -2.79 -39.17 -2.53
N TYR A 161 -3.98 -39.77 -2.48
CA TYR A 161 -4.54 -40.41 -1.28
C TYR A 161 -4.16 -41.91 -1.31
N PRO A 162 -4.33 -42.70 -0.22
CA PRO A 162 -4.01 -42.43 1.19
C PRO A 162 -3.15 -43.57 1.78
N VAL A 163 -2.33 -43.30 2.80
CA VAL A 163 -1.89 -44.35 3.74
C VAL A 163 -1.97 -43.80 5.16
N ASN A 164 -2.90 -44.39 5.89
CA ASN A 164 -3.07 -44.31 7.33
C ASN A 164 -1.99 -45.19 7.96
N ASP A 165 -1.07 -44.62 8.73
CA ASP A 165 -0.33 -45.39 9.72
C ASP A 165 -0.25 -44.65 11.04
N ASN A 166 -0.77 -45.36 12.03
CA ASN A 166 -0.98 -45.01 13.41
C ASN A 166 0.14 -45.69 14.21
N THR A 167 1.09 -44.93 14.75
CA THR A 167 1.95 -45.45 15.82
C THR A 167 2.17 -44.43 16.91
N ASN A 168 1.53 -44.74 18.03
CA ASN A 168 1.78 -44.27 19.39
C ASN A 168 3.28 -44.15 19.72
N THR A 169 3.67 -43.07 20.38
CA THR A 169 4.72 -43.12 21.42
C THR A 169 4.32 -42.20 22.57
N ALA A 170 4.32 -42.79 23.76
CA ALA A 170 3.76 -42.27 25.00
C ALA A 170 4.80 -41.53 25.86
N GLY A 171 4.29 -40.59 26.67
CA GLY A 171 4.91 -40.03 27.89
C GLY A 171 5.13 -38.51 27.80
N ASN A 172 4.66 -37.64 28.69
CA ASN A 172 3.97 -37.77 29.99
C ASN A 172 3.45 -36.36 30.42
N SER A 173 2.23 -36.29 30.98
CA SER A 173 1.63 -35.28 31.91
C SER A 173 1.56 -33.77 31.50
N GLY A 174 0.42 -33.06 31.50
CA GLY A 174 -0.96 -33.35 31.92
C GLY A 174 -1.92 -32.16 31.70
N ILE A 175 -3.23 -32.47 31.63
CA ILE A 175 -4.43 -31.72 32.13
C ILE A 175 -4.61 -30.26 31.59
N GLN A 176 -5.61 -29.83 30.78
CA GLN A 176 -7.05 -30.13 30.63
C GLN A 176 -7.56 -29.92 29.18
N ARG A 177 -8.67 -30.60 28.87
CA ARG A 177 -9.48 -30.48 27.64
C ARG A 177 -10.33 -29.20 27.66
N THR A 178 -10.47 -28.56 26.50
CA THR A 178 -11.70 -27.85 26.13
C THR A 178 -12.03 -28.19 24.69
N VAL A 179 -13.24 -28.70 24.46
CA VAL A 179 -13.77 -29.12 23.17
C VAL A 179 -14.33 -27.89 22.47
N THR A 180 -13.80 -27.53 21.30
CA THR A 180 -14.44 -26.57 20.39
C THR A 180 -14.86 -27.29 19.12
N ASN A 181 -16.16 -27.49 18.99
CA ASN A 181 -16.80 -27.84 17.72
C ASN A 181 -16.65 -26.66 16.76
N SER A 182 -15.95 -26.88 15.65
CA SER A 182 -15.90 -25.96 14.51
C SER A 182 -16.62 -26.61 13.33
N VAL A 183 -17.81 -26.08 13.04
CA VAL A 183 -18.57 -26.36 11.82
C VAL A 183 -17.88 -25.61 10.67
N SER A 184 -17.43 -26.36 9.66
CA SER A 184 -16.84 -25.80 8.44
C SER A 184 -17.90 -25.77 7.35
N GLU A 185 -18.31 -24.57 6.92
CA GLU A 185 -19.07 -24.36 5.68
C GLU A 185 -18.10 -24.19 4.51
N THR A 186 -18.21 -25.07 3.52
CA THR A 186 -17.46 -25.07 2.28
C THR A 186 -18.13 -24.18 1.25
N VAL A 187 -17.53 -23.02 0.94
CA VAL A 187 -17.87 -22.22 -0.24
C VAL A 187 -16.94 -22.62 -1.40
N ASN A 188 -17.56 -23.08 -2.48
CA ASN A 188 -16.93 -23.67 -3.65
C ASN A 188 -16.78 -22.59 -4.73
N THR A 189 -15.56 -22.20 -5.08
CA THR A 189 -15.29 -21.23 -6.16
C THR A 189 -14.53 -21.90 -7.29
N GLN A 190 -15.19 -22.05 -8.45
CA GLN A 190 -14.63 -22.60 -9.68
C GLN A 190 -13.51 -21.69 -10.23
N LYS A 191 -12.36 -22.31 -10.57
CA LYS A 191 -11.22 -21.66 -11.25
C LYS A 191 -11.33 -21.84 -12.76
N GLU A 192 -11.43 -20.74 -13.51
CA GLU A 192 -11.13 -20.72 -14.95
C GLU A 192 -9.61 -20.64 -15.18
N GLN A 193 -9.10 -21.51 -16.06
CA GLN A 193 -7.70 -21.53 -16.48
C GLN A 193 -7.50 -20.58 -17.66
N LEU A 194 -6.62 -19.58 -17.50
CA LEU A 194 -6.13 -18.72 -18.59
C LEU A 194 -4.82 -19.28 -19.15
N VAL A 195 -4.81 -19.57 -20.45
CA VAL A 195 -3.66 -20.03 -21.23
C VAL A 195 -2.71 -18.86 -21.49
N TYR A 196 -1.44 -19.00 -21.11
CA TYR A 196 -0.40 -17.98 -21.28
C TYR A 196 0.37 -18.22 -22.59
N LEU A 197 0.44 -17.20 -23.45
CA LEU A 197 1.29 -17.18 -24.66
C LEU A 197 2.49 -16.25 -24.43
N PRO A 198 3.71 -16.64 -24.86
CA PRO A 198 4.91 -15.86 -24.61
C PRO A 198 4.97 -14.59 -25.49
N PRO A 199 5.56 -13.49 -24.97
CA PRO A 199 5.64 -12.23 -25.70
C PRO A 199 6.65 -12.29 -26.85
N THR A 200 6.21 -11.81 -28.01
CA THR A 200 7.06 -11.64 -29.20
C THR A 200 7.86 -10.35 -29.09
N THR A 201 9.18 -10.46 -29.19
CA THR A 201 10.11 -9.33 -29.23
C THR A 201 10.03 -8.62 -30.58
N VAL A 202 9.67 -7.33 -30.58
CA VAL A 202 9.70 -6.48 -31.77
C VAL A 202 10.71 -5.35 -31.53
N SER A 203 11.79 -5.35 -32.31
CA SER A 203 12.78 -4.27 -32.34
C SER A 203 12.13 -2.98 -32.86
N ARG A 204 12.20 -1.92 -32.06
CA ARG A 204 11.59 -0.61 -32.36
C ARG A 204 12.68 0.43 -32.61
N THR A 205 12.70 0.98 -33.81
CA THR A 205 13.42 2.21 -34.16
C THR A 205 12.57 3.42 -33.77
N TYR A 206 13.16 4.38 -33.06
CA TYR A 206 12.49 5.60 -32.61
C TYR A 206 12.60 6.70 -33.67
N PRO A 207 11.51 7.40 -34.02
CA PRO A 207 11.60 8.65 -34.77
C PRO A 207 11.91 9.82 -33.83
N THR A 208 12.87 10.65 -34.23
CA THR A 208 13.21 11.93 -33.59
C THR A 208 12.09 12.94 -33.83
N ILE A 209 11.49 13.47 -32.76
CA ILE A 209 10.47 14.52 -32.85
C ILE A 209 11.12 15.87 -32.55
N THR A 210 11.19 16.72 -33.57
CA THR A 210 11.58 18.13 -33.47
C THR A 210 10.41 18.96 -32.95
N THR A 211 10.52 19.47 -31.73
CA THR A 211 9.54 20.38 -31.12
C THR A 211 9.74 21.81 -31.63
N ARG A 212 8.67 22.43 -32.15
CA ARG A 212 8.62 23.86 -32.46
C ARG A 212 8.12 24.65 -31.25
N PRO A 213 8.67 25.85 -30.97
CA PRO A 213 8.24 26.65 -29.83
C PRO A 213 6.89 27.34 -30.11
N VAL A 214 6.04 27.35 -29.08
CA VAL A 214 4.73 28.02 -29.05
C VAL A 214 4.94 29.53 -28.88
N ARG A 215 4.27 30.30 -29.73
CA ARG A 215 4.31 31.76 -29.85
C ARG A 215 3.39 32.40 -28.81
N GLN A 216 3.94 33.12 -27.84
CA GLN A 216 3.19 34.03 -26.97
C GLN A 216 2.83 35.31 -27.75
N SER A 217 1.55 35.66 -27.77
CA SER A 217 1.03 36.91 -28.32
C SER A 217 0.92 37.96 -27.20
N ASN A 218 1.87 38.89 -27.16
CA ASN A 218 1.72 40.15 -26.41
C ASN A 218 1.58 41.33 -27.39
N SER A 219 0.71 42.25 -26.98
CA SER A 219 0.25 43.44 -27.69
C SER A 219 1.32 44.51 -27.88
N THR A 220 1.49 44.92 -29.15
CA THR A 220 1.76 46.25 -29.73
C THR A 220 2.36 47.39 -28.89
N LEU A 221 3.58 47.85 -29.24
CA LEU A 221 3.88 49.15 -29.89
C LEU A 221 5.36 49.21 -30.37
N PRO A 222 5.70 50.00 -31.42
CA PRO A 222 7.00 49.92 -32.09
C PRO A 222 7.96 51.05 -31.69
N THR A 223 9.22 50.70 -31.47
CA THR A 223 10.33 51.67 -31.56
C THR A 223 11.46 51.03 -32.34
N SER A 224 11.69 51.52 -33.56
CA SER A 224 12.85 51.21 -34.39
C SER A 224 14.14 51.46 -33.61
N THR A 225 15.00 50.46 -33.52
CA THR A 225 16.41 50.65 -33.13
C THR A 225 17.28 49.92 -34.14
N VAL A 226 18.18 50.70 -34.73
CA VAL A 226 19.13 50.35 -35.79
C VAL A 226 20.07 49.25 -35.32
N ILE A 227 20.25 48.22 -36.15
CA ILE A 227 21.19 47.11 -35.92
C ILE A 227 22.55 47.50 -36.51
N PRO A 228 23.62 47.65 -35.72
CA PRO A 228 24.97 47.65 -36.26
C PRO A 228 25.42 46.21 -36.55
N THR A 229 25.88 45.98 -37.78
CA THR A 229 26.51 44.74 -38.22
C THR A 229 27.88 44.61 -37.53
N LEU A 230 28.04 43.62 -36.65
CA LEU A 230 29.32 43.30 -36.03
C LEU A 230 29.96 42.10 -36.71
N VAL A 231 31.21 42.32 -37.12
CA VAL A 231 32.14 41.38 -37.75
C VAL A 231 32.51 40.25 -36.77
N PRO A 232 32.56 38.98 -37.20
CA PRO A 232 32.96 37.88 -36.32
C PRO A 232 34.48 37.82 -36.20
N THR A 233 35.02 38.34 -35.08
CA THR A 233 36.41 38.10 -34.67
C THR A 233 36.49 36.74 -33.97
N GLN A 234 37.11 35.76 -34.62
CA GLN A 234 37.40 34.47 -34.03
C GLN A 234 38.54 34.58 -33.03
N ILE A 235 38.22 34.55 -31.73
CA ILE A 235 39.18 34.41 -30.64
C ILE A 235 39.29 32.92 -30.31
N PRO A 236 40.48 32.30 -30.34
CA PRO A 236 40.66 30.93 -29.88
C PRO A 236 40.61 30.89 -28.35
N LEU A 237 39.42 30.62 -27.80
CA LEU A 237 39.21 30.40 -26.36
C LEU A 237 39.67 29.00 -25.97
N LYS A 238 40.92 28.92 -25.49
CA LYS A 238 41.45 27.75 -24.81
C LYS A 238 40.94 27.77 -23.36
N ILE A 239 39.70 27.33 -23.15
CA ILE A 239 39.11 27.22 -21.81
C ILE A 239 39.53 25.86 -21.22
N SER A 240 40.60 25.88 -20.43
CA SER A 240 40.87 24.81 -19.48
C SER A 240 39.93 25.02 -18.28
N THR A 241 38.74 24.45 -18.32
CA THR A 241 37.81 24.45 -17.20
C THR A 241 38.40 23.65 -16.04
N PRO A 242 38.49 24.21 -14.82
CA PRO A 242 38.70 23.39 -13.62
C PRO A 242 37.51 22.44 -13.46
N VAL A 243 37.73 21.30 -12.82
CA VAL A 243 36.73 20.24 -12.57
C VAL A 243 36.04 20.50 -11.22
N PRO A 244 34.84 21.13 -11.16
CA PRO A 244 34.10 21.34 -9.91
C PRO A 244 33.13 20.20 -9.54
N GLU A 245 33.06 19.12 -10.32
CA GLU A 245 31.89 18.22 -10.29
C GLU A 245 31.75 17.36 -9.02
N GLN A 246 32.86 17.02 -8.34
CA GLN A 246 32.80 16.10 -7.19
C GLN A 246 32.19 16.71 -5.90
N LYS A 247 32.21 18.03 -5.72
CA LYS A 247 31.67 18.65 -4.50
C LYS A 247 30.14 18.81 -4.53
N ALA A 248 29.57 18.96 -5.73
CA ALA A 248 28.13 19.15 -5.90
C ALA A 248 27.33 17.84 -5.75
N GLU A 249 27.95 16.70 -6.04
CA GLU A 249 27.30 15.39 -5.97
C GLU A 249 27.16 14.88 -4.52
N LYS A 250 28.20 15.09 -3.68
CA LYS A 250 28.18 14.67 -2.27
C LYS A 250 27.08 15.36 -1.45
N ILE A 251 26.82 16.64 -1.73
CA ILE A 251 25.79 17.43 -1.03
C ILE A 251 24.39 16.85 -1.28
N GLN A 252 24.13 16.28 -2.47
CA GLN A 252 22.84 15.69 -2.80
C GLN A 252 22.59 14.37 -2.05
N THR A 253 23.62 13.54 -1.87
CA THR A 253 23.49 12.27 -1.14
C THR A 253 23.06 12.49 0.32
N GLU A 254 23.66 13.47 1.02
CA GLU A 254 23.33 13.77 2.42
C GLU A 254 21.87 14.25 2.56
N GLU A 255 21.39 15.09 1.65
CA GLU A 255 20.00 15.58 1.62
C GLU A 255 19.00 14.44 1.38
N VAL A 256 19.31 13.53 0.46
CA VAL A 256 18.49 12.34 0.18
C VAL A 256 18.43 11.42 1.41
N VAL A 257 19.57 11.15 2.05
CA VAL A 257 19.62 10.34 3.28
C VAL A 257 18.79 10.97 4.39
N GLN A 258 18.86 12.29 4.56
CA GLN A 258 18.03 13.00 5.54
C GLN A 258 16.53 12.86 5.21
N THR A 259 16.17 12.95 3.93
CA THR A 259 14.77 12.78 3.48
C THR A 259 14.27 11.35 3.76
N ILE A 260 15.11 10.34 3.53
CA ILE A 260 14.81 8.94 3.90
C ILE A 260 14.56 8.82 5.40
N ASN A 261 15.46 9.35 6.24
CA ASN A 261 15.31 9.28 7.70
C ASN A 261 14.02 9.97 8.18
N ASN A 262 13.67 11.13 7.61
CA ASN A 262 12.43 11.83 7.91
C ASN A 262 11.21 10.98 7.51
N THR A 263 11.26 10.34 6.34
CA THR A 263 10.22 9.43 5.85
C THR A 263 10.03 8.22 6.78
N GLN A 264 11.13 7.58 7.19
CA GLN A 264 11.10 6.45 8.14
C GLN A 264 10.49 6.84 9.49
N LYS A 265 10.85 8.04 10.00
CA LYS A 265 10.27 8.57 11.22
C LYS A 265 8.75 8.72 11.11
N GLU A 266 8.27 9.20 9.96
CA GLU A 266 6.83 9.37 9.74
C GLU A 266 6.09 8.04 9.63
N ILE A 267 6.64 7.08 8.86
CA ILE A 267 6.09 5.72 8.77
C ILE A 267 6.02 5.08 10.16
N SER A 268 7.09 5.22 10.96
CA SER A 268 7.14 4.71 12.34
C SER A 268 6.07 5.33 13.23
N SER A 269 5.79 6.62 13.06
CA SER A 269 4.69 7.31 13.74
C SER A 269 3.35 6.69 13.33
N MET A 270 3.08 6.53 12.03
CA MET A 270 1.83 5.94 11.54
C MET A 270 1.62 4.50 12.03
N ILE A 271 2.68 3.68 12.06
CA ILE A 271 2.63 2.32 12.61
C ILE A 271 2.23 2.36 14.08
N THR A 272 2.80 3.29 14.86
CA THR A 272 2.49 3.43 16.29
C THR A 272 1.05 3.86 16.51
N ASP A 273 0.55 4.82 15.73
CA ASP A 273 -0.82 5.30 15.79
C ASP A 273 -1.83 4.19 15.43
N LEU A 274 -1.58 3.45 14.35
CA LEU A 274 -2.41 2.32 13.93
C LEU A 274 -2.46 1.21 14.99
N LYS A 275 -1.32 0.84 15.59
CA LYS A 275 -1.26 -0.15 16.67
C LYS A 275 -1.99 0.30 17.93
N LYS A 276 -1.95 1.60 18.24
CA LYS A 276 -2.68 2.16 19.38
C LYS A 276 -4.20 2.10 19.15
N GLU A 277 -4.65 2.38 17.94
CA GLU A 277 -6.06 2.28 17.57
C GLU A 277 -6.57 0.82 17.58
N GLU A 278 -5.73 -0.15 17.25
CA GLU A 278 -6.05 -1.58 17.32
C GLU A 278 -6.31 -2.03 18.77
N LYS A 279 -5.43 -1.69 19.71
CA LYS A 279 -5.59 -2.02 21.14
C LYS A 279 -6.84 -1.42 21.78
N ASN A 280 -7.24 -0.22 21.35
CA ASN A 280 -8.43 0.43 21.88
C ASN A 280 -9.75 -0.17 21.37
N GLN A 281 -9.69 -1.07 20.38
CA GLN A 281 -10.87 -1.72 19.80
C GLN A 281 -11.00 -3.21 20.16
N GLU A 282 -10.08 -3.77 20.95
CA GLU A 282 -10.29 -5.10 21.52
C GLU A 282 -11.61 -5.08 22.32
N PRO A 283 -12.53 -6.03 22.04
CA PRO A 283 -13.79 -6.07 22.75
C PRO A 283 -13.47 -6.24 24.23
N ARG A 284 -13.94 -5.29 25.03
CA ARG A 284 -13.93 -5.34 26.50
C ARG A 284 -14.90 -6.45 26.92
N THR A 285 -14.55 -7.69 26.60
CA THR A 285 -15.31 -8.90 26.89
C THR A 285 -15.03 -9.41 28.31
N GLU A 286 -14.12 -8.76 29.04
CA GLU A 286 -13.64 -9.21 30.35
C GLU A 286 -14.44 -8.70 31.57
N ASP A 287 -15.57 -7.99 31.41
CA ASP A 287 -16.34 -7.55 32.60
C ASP A 287 -17.85 -7.85 32.52
N LEU A 288 -18.17 -8.98 31.88
CA LEU A 288 -19.43 -9.69 32.11
C LEU A 288 -19.14 -11.02 32.81
N GLU A 289 -18.38 -10.98 33.91
CA GLU A 289 -18.64 -11.98 34.94
C GLU A 289 -20.12 -11.88 35.34
N PRO A 290 -20.84 -13.01 35.45
CA PRO A 290 -22.28 -12.96 35.53
C PRO A 290 -22.66 -12.32 36.86
N ARG A 291 -23.40 -11.21 36.75
CA ARG A 291 -24.12 -10.53 37.84
C ARG A 291 -25.23 -11.41 38.46
N THR A 292 -25.09 -12.73 38.41
CA THR A 292 -25.99 -13.73 39.00
C THR A 292 -25.79 -13.89 40.51
N LYS A 293 -24.63 -13.52 41.08
CA LYS A 293 -24.44 -13.58 42.54
C LYS A 293 -25.32 -12.57 43.30
N ASP A 294 -25.57 -11.40 42.75
CA ASP A 294 -26.46 -10.41 43.39
C ASP A 294 -27.95 -10.74 43.21
N GLN A 295 -28.31 -11.48 42.16
CA GLN A 295 -29.69 -11.89 41.92
C GLN A 295 -30.11 -13.04 42.85
N GLU A 296 -29.18 -13.91 43.27
CA GLU A 296 -29.43 -15.00 44.23
C GLU A 296 -29.67 -14.47 45.66
N LEU A 297 -29.05 -13.35 46.04
CA LEU A 297 -29.28 -12.66 47.32
C LEU A 297 -30.68 -12.03 47.41
N ARG A 298 -31.25 -11.58 46.29
CA ARG A 298 -32.62 -11.03 46.25
C ARG A 298 -33.68 -12.12 46.45
N THR A 299 -33.46 -13.33 45.95
CA THR A 299 -34.43 -14.43 46.09
C THR A 299 -34.43 -15.00 47.52
N LYS A 300 -33.26 -15.13 48.17
CA LYS A 300 -33.17 -15.58 49.57
C LYS A 300 -33.81 -14.62 50.58
N ASN A 301 -33.77 -13.31 50.33
CA ASN A 301 -34.44 -12.34 51.21
C ASN A 301 -35.97 -12.35 51.05
N GLN A 302 -36.52 -12.69 49.88
CA GLN A 302 -37.97 -12.85 49.72
C GLN A 302 -38.51 -14.08 50.46
N GLU A 303 -37.78 -15.20 50.51
CA GLU A 303 -38.18 -16.38 51.28
C GLU A 303 -38.21 -16.16 52.81
N GLN A 304 -37.43 -15.22 53.35
CA GLN A 304 -37.51 -14.89 54.78
C GLN A 304 -38.74 -14.04 55.11
N ILE A 305 -39.24 -13.24 54.17
CA ILE A 305 -40.42 -12.38 54.38
C ILE A 305 -41.71 -13.22 54.42
N THR A 306 -41.81 -14.28 53.63
CA THR A 306 -42.95 -15.21 53.66
C THR A 306 -42.98 -16.03 54.95
N LYS A 307 -41.87 -16.60 55.40
CA LYS A 307 -41.80 -17.37 56.66
C LYS A 307 -42.15 -16.55 57.92
N ASN A 308 -41.88 -15.25 57.91
CA ASN A 308 -42.25 -14.36 59.02
C ASN A 308 -43.73 -13.93 59.00
N SER A 309 -44.40 -14.01 57.84
CA SER A 309 -45.84 -13.70 57.73
C SER A 309 -46.70 -14.86 58.26
N ASP A 310 -46.35 -16.10 57.92
CA ASP A 310 -47.07 -17.30 58.40
C ASP A 310 -47.02 -17.43 59.94
N LYS A 311 -45.94 -16.95 60.56
CA LYS A 311 -45.79 -16.98 62.02
C LYS A 311 -46.67 -15.95 62.75
N LYS A 312 -47.09 -14.87 62.07
CA LYS A 312 -48.03 -13.88 62.63
C LYS A 312 -49.48 -14.34 62.55
N GLU A 313 -49.82 -15.16 61.57
CA GLU A 313 -51.18 -15.69 61.38
C GLU A 313 -51.51 -16.76 62.44
N ASN A 314 -50.59 -17.69 62.69
CA ASN A 314 -50.75 -18.72 63.74
C ASN A 314 -50.78 -18.19 65.18
N ASN A 315 -50.34 -16.94 65.41
CA ASN A 315 -50.37 -16.34 66.75
C ASN A 315 -51.68 -15.57 67.02
N LYS A 316 -52.53 -15.41 65.99
CA LYS A 316 -53.86 -14.78 66.10
C LYS A 316 -54.95 -15.82 66.36
N GLU A 317 -54.77 -17.06 65.92
CA GLU A 317 -55.71 -18.17 66.11
C GLU A 317 -55.66 -18.79 67.53
N LYS A 318 -54.69 -18.40 68.36
CA LYS A 318 -54.49 -18.96 69.71
C LYS A 318 -55.05 -18.09 70.84
N LYS A 319 -55.92 -17.13 70.53
CA LYS A 319 -56.40 -16.11 71.48
C LYS A 319 -57.93 -15.98 71.58
N ASP A 320 -58.65 -16.96 71.07
CA ASP A 320 -60.07 -17.21 71.32
C ASP A 320 -60.24 -18.60 71.96
#